data_AF-A0A328RMR2-F1
#
_entry.id   AF-A0A328RMR2-F1
#
_cell.length_a   1.000
_cell.length_b   1.000
_cell.length_c   1.000
_cell.angle_alpha   90.00
_cell.angle_beta   90.00
_cell.angle_gamma   90.00
#
_symmetry.space_group_name_H-M   'P 1'
#
loop_
_entity.id
_entity.type
_entity.pdbx_description
1 polymer ?
#
loop_
_entity_poly.entity_id
_entity_poly.type
_entity_poly.pdbx_seq_one_letter_code
_entity_poly.pdbx_strand_id
1 'polypeptide(L)'
;MTKRFDIPNLGFGLGLRPIHFQDFIDNKPKVDWLEIISENFMIDGGRSLHHLDYFIDHYPIIPHGVSLSIGSVDPLDFNYLKKLKALIDKIDPPWFSDHICWTKIHGKNLHNLMPLPYTTDTINYVSEKIKIVQDYMERPFIFENVSSYVEFSGSQMPEWDFVSHVSEKADCGILLDINNIFVSGFNHDFDPKTYINNVPKDRVLQFHIAGHKDKGTYILDSHDHEIRDEVWDLYSWAAPQFGEVSVLLERDDDIPPLPDLLDELIKAKQTYAITS
;
A
#
# COMPACT_ATOMS: atom_id res chain seq x y z
N MET A 1 -17.37 -13.39 -1.59
CA MET A 1 -17.73 -12.26 -2.49
C MET A 1 -16.86 -12.39 -3.72
N THR A 2 -17.39 -12.09 -4.91
CA THR A 2 -16.57 -12.06 -6.13
C THR A 2 -15.81 -10.73 -6.19
N LYS A 3 -14.48 -10.77 -6.37
CA LYS A 3 -13.68 -9.56 -6.56
C LYS A 3 -13.99 -8.92 -7.92
N ARG A 4 -13.93 -7.59 -8.00
CA ARG A 4 -14.23 -6.80 -9.20
C ARG A 4 -13.24 -7.07 -10.34
N PHE A 5 -11.99 -7.32 -9.97
CA PHE A 5 -10.86 -7.53 -10.86
C PHE A 5 -10.44 -9.00 -10.85
N ASP A 6 -10.02 -9.52 -12.00
CA ASP A 6 -9.49 -10.87 -12.15
C ASP A 6 -8.01 -10.90 -11.74
N ILE A 7 -7.75 -10.50 -10.50
CA ILE A 7 -6.41 -10.45 -9.89
C ILE A 7 -6.25 -11.67 -8.98
N PRO A 8 -5.11 -12.41 -9.07
CA PRO A 8 -4.87 -13.55 -8.19
C PRO A 8 -4.69 -13.11 -6.73
N ASN A 9 -5.21 -13.91 -5.81
CA ASN A 9 -4.78 -13.84 -4.42
C ASN A 9 -3.38 -14.46 -4.30
N LEU A 10 -2.40 -13.66 -3.92
CA LEU A 10 -1.01 -14.12 -3.75
C LEU A 10 -0.73 -14.65 -2.35
N GLY A 11 -1.67 -14.60 -1.41
CA GLY A 11 -1.43 -15.04 -0.04
C GLY A 11 -0.64 -14.01 0.77
N PHE A 12 0.38 -14.45 1.49
CA PHE A 12 1.08 -13.65 2.50
C PHE A 12 2.49 -13.28 2.03
N GLY A 13 2.76 -11.98 1.93
CA GLY A 13 3.99 -11.43 1.42
C GLY A 13 4.74 -10.57 2.43
N LEU A 14 5.98 -10.25 2.08
CA LEU A 14 6.88 -9.41 2.88
C LEU A 14 7.48 -8.29 2.02
N GLY A 15 7.66 -7.11 2.60
CA GLY A 15 8.46 -6.06 1.99
C GLY A 15 9.91 -6.51 1.79
N LEU A 16 10.39 -6.54 0.55
CA LEU A 16 11.77 -6.88 0.22
C LEU A 16 12.65 -5.64 0.40
N ARG A 17 13.46 -5.63 1.48
CA ARG A 17 14.38 -4.54 1.79
C ARG A 17 15.84 -4.97 1.54
N PRO A 18 16.74 -4.06 1.10
CA PRO A 18 18.13 -4.41 0.77
C PRO A 18 18.92 -5.14 1.85
N ILE A 19 18.56 -4.93 3.12
CA ILE A 19 19.20 -5.59 4.26
C ILE A 19 18.98 -7.11 4.26
N HIS A 20 17.86 -7.60 3.72
CA HIS A 20 17.52 -9.04 3.71
C HIS A 20 17.86 -9.75 2.41
N PHE A 21 18.42 -9.07 1.40
CA PHE A 21 18.64 -9.69 0.09
C PHE A 21 19.46 -10.97 0.19
N GLN A 22 20.56 -10.94 0.94
CA GLN A 22 21.44 -12.09 1.10
C GLN A 22 20.74 -13.22 1.87
N ASP A 23 19.96 -12.89 2.90
CA ASP A 23 19.19 -13.87 3.65
C ASP A 23 18.14 -14.58 2.77
N PHE A 24 17.46 -13.86 1.88
CA PHE A 24 16.55 -14.48 0.91
C PHE A 24 17.30 -15.33 -0.12
N ILE A 25 18.47 -14.89 -0.59
CA ILE A 25 19.27 -15.61 -1.57
C ILE A 25 19.80 -16.94 -1.00
N ASP A 26 20.31 -16.90 0.23
CA ASP A 26 20.96 -18.03 0.88
C ASP A 26 19.94 -19.02 1.46
N ASN A 27 18.87 -18.52 2.07
CA ASN A 27 17.93 -19.36 2.82
C ASN A 27 16.65 -19.69 2.07
N LYS A 28 16.29 -18.92 1.03
CA LYS A 28 15.06 -19.09 0.23
C LYS A 28 13.82 -19.34 1.09
N PRO A 29 13.50 -18.42 2.02
CA PRO A 29 12.38 -18.60 2.94
C PRO A 29 11.07 -18.75 2.16
N LYS A 30 10.11 -19.48 2.75
CA LYS A 30 8.79 -19.65 2.16
C LYS A 30 7.93 -18.41 2.43
N VAL A 31 7.94 -17.49 1.48
CA VAL A 31 7.05 -16.32 1.40
C VAL A 31 6.30 -16.41 0.09
N ASP A 32 5.01 -16.10 0.07
CA ASP A 32 4.18 -16.33 -1.11
C ASP A 32 4.44 -15.27 -2.21
N TRP A 33 4.81 -14.04 -1.82
CA TRP A 33 5.17 -12.95 -2.72
C TRP A 33 5.99 -11.86 -2.01
N LEU A 34 6.65 -10.99 -2.76
CA LEU A 34 7.45 -9.88 -2.21
C LEU A 34 6.99 -8.55 -2.78
N GLU A 35 7.02 -7.51 -1.95
CA GLU A 35 6.79 -6.14 -2.40
C GLU A 35 8.09 -5.34 -2.45
N ILE A 36 8.27 -4.54 -3.50
CA ILE A 36 9.39 -3.62 -3.63
C ILE A 36 8.90 -2.18 -3.66
N ILE A 37 9.70 -1.27 -3.11
CA ILE A 37 9.54 0.17 -3.38
C ILE A 37 10.09 0.46 -4.78
N SER A 38 9.21 0.77 -5.72
CA SER A 38 9.49 0.92 -7.15
C SER A 38 10.67 1.86 -7.41
N GLU A 39 10.73 2.99 -6.70
CA GLU A 39 11.77 4.01 -6.83
C GLU A 39 13.17 3.48 -6.57
N ASN A 40 13.32 2.49 -5.68
CA ASN A 40 14.61 1.88 -5.37
C ASN A 40 15.15 1.01 -6.52
N PHE A 41 14.34 0.75 -7.55
CA PHE A 41 14.66 -0.06 -8.71
C PHE A 41 14.56 0.73 -10.04
N MET A 42 14.20 2.01 -10.00
CA MET A 42 14.18 2.92 -11.17
C MET A 42 15.49 3.71 -11.36
N ILE A 43 16.60 3.18 -10.84
CA ILE A 43 17.94 3.77 -10.86
C ILE A 43 18.81 3.18 -11.97
N ASP A 44 19.98 3.74 -12.25
CA ASP A 44 20.85 3.26 -13.35
C ASP A 44 21.74 2.06 -12.97
N GLY A 45 21.74 1.65 -11.70
CA GLY A 45 22.51 0.51 -11.19
C GLY A 45 22.52 0.43 -9.67
N GLY A 46 23.23 -0.55 -9.10
CA GLY A 46 23.35 -0.74 -7.65
C GLY A 46 22.86 -2.12 -7.19
N ARG A 47 22.93 -2.36 -5.87
CA ARG A 47 22.59 -3.66 -5.28
C ARG A 47 21.16 -4.10 -5.60
N SER A 48 20.19 -3.18 -5.53
CA SER A 48 18.78 -3.46 -5.87
C SER A 48 18.62 -4.02 -7.27
N LEU A 49 19.15 -3.33 -8.27
CA LEU A 49 19.08 -3.82 -9.65
C LEU A 49 19.91 -5.07 -9.91
N HIS A 50 21.04 -5.23 -9.22
CA HIS A 50 21.89 -6.41 -9.38
C HIS A 50 21.16 -7.70 -8.99
N HIS A 51 20.30 -7.65 -7.96
CA HIS A 51 19.57 -8.82 -7.48
C HIS A 51 18.14 -8.94 -8.01
N LEU A 52 17.62 -7.92 -8.71
CA LEU A 52 16.23 -7.92 -9.17
C LEU A 52 15.90 -9.14 -10.04
N ASP A 53 16.77 -9.50 -10.99
CA ASP A 53 16.55 -10.65 -11.88
C ASP A 53 16.44 -11.96 -11.07
N TYR A 54 17.28 -12.13 -10.05
CA TYR A 54 17.18 -13.28 -9.15
C TYR A 54 15.81 -13.32 -8.46
N PHE A 55 15.33 -12.19 -7.92
CA PHE A 55 14.06 -12.18 -7.20
C PHE A 55 12.86 -12.43 -8.11
N ILE A 56 12.84 -11.83 -9.30
CA ILE A 56 11.80 -12.09 -10.32
C ILE A 56 11.73 -13.59 -10.66
N ASP A 57 12.88 -14.25 -10.80
CA ASP A 57 12.94 -15.68 -11.15
C ASP A 57 12.46 -16.62 -10.02
N HIS A 58 12.35 -16.12 -8.77
CA HIS A 58 12.10 -16.96 -7.59
C HIS A 58 10.82 -16.61 -6.82
N TYR A 59 10.31 -15.39 -6.93
CA TYR A 59 9.13 -14.91 -6.20
C TYR A 59 8.26 -14.02 -7.09
N PRO A 60 6.92 -14.07 -6.96
CA PRO A 60 6.07 -12.99 -7.45
C PRO A 60 6.48 -11.67 -6.80
N ILE A 61 6.73 -10.64 -7.61
CA ILE A 61 7.12 -9.31 -7.15
C ILE A 61 6.00 -8.32 -7.46
N ILE A 62 5.59 -7.53 -6.46
CA ILE A 62 4.63 -6.44 -6.61
C ILE A 62 5.37 -5.11 -6.41
N PRO A 63 5.35 -4.21 -7.40
CA PRO A 63 5.85 -2.85 -7.21
C PRO A 63 4.83 -1.99 -6.47
N HIS A 64 5.29 -1.38 -5.37
CA HIS A 64 4.58 -0.32 -4.65
C HIS A 64 5.37 1.00 -4.79
N GLY A 65 4.69 2.09 -5.09
CA GLY A 65 5.28 3.40 -5.36
C GLY A 65 5.03 4.39 -4.22
N VAL A 66 5.99 5.29 -4.02
CA VAL A 66 5.91 6.34 -2.99
C VAL A 66 6.02 7.75 -3.56
N SER A 67 6.09 7.89 -4.89
CA SER A 67 6.43 9.16 -5.55
C SER A 67 5.55 9.55 -6.75
N LEU A 68 4.55 8.75 -7.12
CA LEU A 68 3.61 9.10 -8.18
C LEU A 68 2.84 10.38 -7.83
N SER A 69 2.50 10.55 -6.55
CA SER A 69 1.86 11.75 -6.02
C SER A 69 0.55 12.09 -6.77
N ILE A 70 -0.32 11.11 -6.94
CA ILE A 70 -1.52 11.22 -7.79
C ILE A 70 -2.45 12.37 -7.38
N GLY A 71 -2.45 12.75 -6.10
CA GLY A 71 -3.20 13.87 -5.54
C GLY A 71 -2.56 15.25 -5.73
N SER A 72 -1.34 15.36 -6.28
CA SER A 72 -0.70 16.65 -6.56
C SER A 72 -1.48 17.47 -7.57
N VAL A 73 -1.47 18.80 -7.46
CA VAL A 73 -1.99 19.69 -8.51
C VAL A 73 -1.08 19.77 -9.75
N ASP A 74 0.19 19.37 -9.62
CA ASP A 74 1.15 19.36 -10.72
C ASP A 74 0.74 18.30 -11.77
N PRO A 75 1.04 18.52 -13.06
CA PRO A 75 0.82 17.50 -14.09
C PRO A 75 1.55 16.18 -13.77
N LEU A 76 1.06 15.07 -14.35
CA LEU A 76 1.75 13.78 -14.26
C LEU A 76 3.15 13.89 -14.88
N ASP A 77 4.15 13.34 -14.18
CA ASP A 77 5.53 13.29 -14.67
C ASP A 77 5.72 12.06 -15.57
N PHE A 78 5.62 12.27 -16.89
CA PHE A 78 5.79 11.19 -17.86
C PHE A 78 7.23 10.64 -17.93
N ASN A 79 8.25 11.36 -17.44
CA ASN A 79 9.59 10.80 -17.34
C ASN A 79 9.65 9.77 -16.20
N TYR A 80 8.98 10.06 -15.07
CA TYR A 80 8.78 9.10 -14.00
C TYR A 80 7.95 7.90 -14.48
N LEU A 81 6.79 8.13 -15.13
CA LEU A 81 5.94 7.04 -15.63
C LEU A 81 6.68 6.16 -16.63
N LYS A 82 7.54 6.71 -17.48
CA LYS A 82 8.38 5.93 -18.41
C LYS A 82 9.33 4.98 -17.67
N LYS A 83 9.95 5.43 -16.58
CA LYS A 83 10.84 4.58 -15.77
C LYS A 83 10.06 3.51 -15.02
N LEU A 84 8.91 3.88 -14.45
CA LEU A 84 8.04 2.96 -13.74
C LEU A 84 7.48 1.89 -14.69
N LYS A 85 7.03 2.28 -15.88
CA LYS A 85 6.59 1.33 -16.92
C LYS A 85 7.71 0.36 -17.30
N ALA A 86 8.94 0.82 -17.49
CA ALA A 86 10.06 -0.07 -17.80
C ALA A 86 10.33 -1.10 -16.69
N LEU A 87 10.16 -0.71 -15.42
CA LEU A 87 10.27 -1.63 -14.27
C LEU A 87 9.09 -2.62 -14.23
N ILE A 88 7.86 -2.13 -14.38
CA ILE A 88 6.64 -2.94 -14.39
C ILE A 88 6.66 -3.94 -15.55
N ASP A 89 7.03 -3.52 -16.76
CA ASP A 89 7.14 -4.40 -17.94
C ASP A 89 8.21 -5.49 -17.72
N LYS A 90 9.27 -5.19 -16.97
CA LYS A 90 10.32 -6.17 -16.63
C LYS A 90 9.84 -7.20 -15.61
N ILE A 91 9.09 -6.75 -14.60
CA ILE A 91 8.58 -7.62 -13.52
C ILE A 91 7.35 -8.41 -13.96
N ASP A 92 6.54 -7.85 -14.86
CA ASP A 92 5.23 -8.32 -15.29
C ASP A 92 4.29 -8.68 -14.13
N PRO A 93 4.03 -7.74 -13.19
CA PRO A 93 3.24 -8.03 -12.01
C PRO A 93 1.73 -8.06 -12.34
N PRO A 94 0.92 -8.80 -11.56
CA PRO A 94 -0.53 -8.80 -11.72
C PRO A 94 -1.18 -7.45 -11.38
N TRP A 95 -0.52 -6.61 -10.57
CA TRP A 95 -0.89 -5.22 -10.30
C TRP A 95 0.33 -4.41 -9.84
N PHE A 96 0.16 -3.10 -9.73
CA PHE A 96 1.08 -2.21 -9.02
C PHE A 96 0.29 -1.20 -8.20
N SER A 97 0.91 -0.63 -7.17
CA SER A 97 0.25 0.31 -6.25
C SER A 97 1.05 1.59 -5.99
N ASP A 98 0.37 2.63 -5.50
CA ASP A 98 0.96 3.86 -4.96
C ASP A 98 -0.08 4.53 -4.03
N HIS A 99 0.33 5.54 -3.29
CA HIS A 99 -0.50 6.23 -2.30
C HIS A 99 -1.47 7.23 -2.94
N ILE A 100 -2.69 7.36 -2.37
CA ILE A 100 -3.66 8.39 -2.76
C ILE A 100 -3.39 9.75 -2.09
N CYS A 101 -2.18 10.28 -2.21
CA CYS A 101 -1.80 11.49 -1.51
C CYS A 101 -1.05 12.49 -2.38
N TRP A 102 -0.70 13.61 -1.74
CA TRP A 102 0.26 14.55 -2.25
C TRP A 102 1.64 14.33 -1.61
N THR A 103 2.65 13.98 -2.42
CA THR A 103 4.05 13.91 -1.99
C THR A 103 4.92 15.02 -2.61
N LYS A 104 4.39 15.94 -3.42
CA LYS A 104 5.19 16.95 -4.18
C LYS A 104 4.61 18.36 -4.27
N ILE A 105 4.92 19.29 -3.36
CA ILE A 105 4.49 20.69 -3.53
C ILE A 105 5.50 21.47 -4.38
N HIS A 106 5.05 22.07 -5.50
CA HIS A 106 5.87 22.92 -6.37
C HIS A 106 7.19 22.24 -6.81
N GLY A 107 7.11 20.97 -7.20
CA GLY A 107 8.27 20.18 -7.64
C GLY A 107 9.24 19.76 -6.52
N LYS A 108 8.89 19.91 -5.24
CA LYS A 108 9.67 19.39 -4.11
C LYS A 108 8.97 18.21 -3.44
N ASN A 109 9.67 17.09 -3.31
CA ASN A 109 9.18 15.94 -2.54
C ASN A 109 9.02 16.32 -1.06
N LEU A 110 7.84 16.08 -0.51
CA LEU A 110 7.59 16.07 0.92
C LEU A 110 7.88 14.66 1.45
N HIS A 111 8.52 14.58 2.61
CA HIS A 111 8.74 13.31 3.30
C HIS A 111 7.46 12.79 3.99
N ASN A 112 6.43 13.62 4.15
CA ASN A 112 5.17 13.26 4.76
C ASN A 112 4.05 13.27 3.72
N LEU A 113 3.21 12.23 3.75
CA LEU A 113 2.01 12.11 2.94
C LEU A 113 0.99 13.14 3.44
N MET A 114 0.61 14.09 2.60
CA MET A 114 -0.41 15.08 2.96
C MET A 114 -1.80 14.57 2.54
N PRO A 115 -2.81 14.62 3.43
CA PRO A 115 -4.16 14.22 3.06
C PRO A 115 -4.72 15.14 1.98
N LEU A 116 -5.73 14.65 1.27
CA LEU A 116 -6.44 15.43 0.26
C LEU A 116 -7.74 16.00 0.84
N PRO A 117 -8.23 17.16 0.38
CA PRO A 117 -9.56 17.60 0.72
C PRO A 117 -10.59 16.65 0.09
N TYR A 118 -11.41 15.99 0.91
CA TYR A 118 -12.38 14.99 0.45
C TYR A 118 -13.60 15.65 -0.17
N THR A 119 -13.46 16.10 -1.42
CA THR A 119 -14.49 16.83 -2.17
C THR A 119 -14.77 16.15 -3.50
N THR A 120 -15.94 16.45 -4.07
CA THR A 120 -16.30 15.97 -5.43
C THR A 120 -15.28 16.40 -6.49
N ASP A 121 -14.73 17.62 -6.39
CA ASP A 121 -13.73 18.12 -7.33
C ASP A 121 -12.42 17.34 -7.24
N THR A 122 -11.97 17.04 -6.02
CA THR A 122 -10.80 16.18 -5.80
C THR A 122 -11.03 14.78 -6.37
N ILE A 123 -12.20 14.18 -6.16
CA ILE A 123 -12.55 12.87 -6.72
C ILE A 123 -12.41 12.89 -8.24
N ASN A 124 -12.99 13.90 -8.91
CA ASN A 124 -12.93 14.04 -10.35
C ASN A 124 -11.47 14.12 -10.84
N TYR A 125 -10.70 14.99 -10.21
CA TYR A 125 -9.31 15.26 -10.57
C TYR A 125 -8.40 14.03 -10.40
N VAL A 126 -8.44 13.39 -9.24
CA VAL A 126 -7.63 12.20 -8.95
C VAL A 126 -8.05 11.04 -9.85
N SER A 127 -9.35 10.83 -10.05
CA SER A 127 -9.84 9.73 -10.88
C SER A 127 -9.41 9.86 -12.34
N GLU A 128 -9.39 11.08 -12.90
CA GLU A 128 -8.90 11.32 -14.25
C GLU A 128 -7.41 11.01 -14.39
N LYS A 129 -6.60 11.40 -13.40
CA LYS A 129 -5.17 11.06 -13.38
C LYS A 129 -4.92 9.57 -13.27
N ILE A 130 -5.67 8.87 -12.41
CA ILE A 130 -5.57 7.41 -12.28
C ILE A 130 -5.87 6.73 -13.61
N LYS A 131 -6.89 7.19 -14.35
CA LYS A 131 -7.18 6.67 -15.70
C LYS A 131 -6.01 6.85 -16.65
N ILE A 132 -5.40 8.03 -16.69
CA ILE A 132 -4.21 8.28 -17.53
C ILE A 132 -3.05 7.35 -17.15
N VAL A 133 -2.82 7.14 -15.85
CA VAL A 133 -1.78 6.23 -15.37
C VAL A 133 -2.07 4.78 -15.76
N GLN A 134 -3.31 4.31 -15.56
CA GLN A 134 -3.72 2.95 -15.97
C GLN A 134 -3.58 2.75 -17.48
N ASP A 135 -4.03 3.72 -18.29
CA ASP A 135 -3.92 3.67 -19.75
C ASP A 135 -2.45 3.65 -20.21
N TYR A 136 -1.58 4.40 -19.55
CA TYR A 136 -0.14 4.43 -19.86
C TYR A 136 0.57 3.14 -19.43
N MET A 137 0.25 2.63 -18.24
CA MET A 137 0.90 1.45 -17.67
C MET A 137 0.40 0.15 -18.29
N GLU A 138 -0.83 0.12 -18.79
CA GLU A 138 -1.48 -1.08 -19.35
C GLU A 138 -1.50 -2.26 -18.36
N ARG A 139 -1.61 -1.92 -17.07
CA ARG A 139 -1.65 -2.86 -15.94
C ARG A 139 -2.65 -2.36 -14.88
N PRO A 140 -3.25 -3.27 -14.08
CA PRO A 140 -4.13 -2.87 -12.99
C PRO A 140 -3.41 -2.00 -11.97
N PHE A 141 -4.01 -0.85 -11.66
CA PHE A 141 -3.54 0.04 -10.61
C PHE A 141 -4.40 -0.12 -9.35
N ILE A 142 -3.75 -0.06 -8.21
CA ILE A 142 -4.37 -0.12 -6.89
C ILE A 142 -3.84 1.06 -6.09
N PHE A 143 -4.70 1.92 -5.54
CA PHE A 143 -4.21 2.97 -4.65
C PHE A 143 -4.33 2.57 -3.19
N GLU A 144 -3.45 3.12 -2.37
CA GLU A 144 -3.44 2.93 -0.92
C GLU A 144 -4.04 4.11 -0.16
N ASN A 145 -4.81 3.84 0.90
CA ASN A 145 -5.25 4.84 1.88
C ASN A 145 -4.10 5.24 2.82
N VAL A 146 -4.02 6.52 3.16
CA VAL A 146 -2.90 7.06 3.94
C VAL A 146 -3.31 7.40 5.35
N SER A 147 -2.37 7.32 6.29
CA SER A 147 -2.53 7.95 7.60
C SER A 147 -2.68 9.46 7.48
N SER A 148 -3.59 10.05 8.25
CA SER A 148 -3.77 11.50 8.33
C SER A 148 -3.58 12.04 9.75
N TYR A 149 -3.14 13.29 9.83
CA TYR A 149 -2.87 14.03 11.08
C TYR A 149 -3.63 15.35 11.16
N VAL A 150 -4.23 15.75 10.04
CA VAL A 150 -4.96 17.01 9.87
C VAL A 150 -6.13 16.75 8.93
N GLU A 151 -7.26 17.40 9.19
CA GLU A 151 -8.42 17.38 8.30
C GLU A 151 -8.60 18.74 7.63
N PHE A 152 -9.00 18.72 6.35
CA PHE A 152 -9.40 19.93 5.66
C PHE A 152 -10.84 20.29 6.05
N SER A 153 -11.05 21.52 6.53
CA SER A 153 -12.39 22.03 6.85
C SER A 153 -13.35 22.08 5.65
N GLY A 154 -12.80 22.05 4.43
CA GLY A 154 -13.57 21.99 3.20
C GLY A 154 -13.99 20.57 2.77
N SER A 155 -13.62 19.52 3.52
CA SER A 155 -14.04 18.15 3.22
C SER A 155 -15.56 18.00 3.32
N GLN A 156 -16.14 17.30 2.37
CA GLN A 156 -17.59 17.14 2.19
C GLN A 156 -18.08 15.75 2.61
N MET A 157 -17.16 14.81 2.80
CA MET A 157 -17.43 13.40 3.09
C MET A 157 -16.27 12.81 3.91
N PRO A 158 -16.50 11.70 4.63
CA PRO A 158 -15.43 10.94 5.27
C PRO A 158 -14.49 10.29 4.25
N GLU A 159 -13.31 9.89 4.71
CA GLU A 159 -12.28 9.30 3.83
C GLU A 159 -12.76 8.01 3.14
N TRP A 160 -13.47 7.12 3.85
CA TRP A 160 -13.99 5.88 3.26
C TRP A 160 -14.94 6.15 2.08
N ASP A 161 -15.76 7.21 2.14
CA ASP A 161 -16.60 7.62 1.02
C ASP A 161 -15.73 8.18 -0.12
N PHE A 162 -14.72 8.98 0.20
CA PHE A 162 -13.81 9.55 -0.79
C PHE A 162 -13.07 8.45 -1.58
N VAL A 163 -12.43 7.51 -0.91
CA VAL A 163 -11.70 6.41 -1.57
C VAL A 163 -12.66 5.50 -2.34
N SER A 164 -13.87 5.27 -1.83
CA SER A 164 -14.91 4.51 -2.54
C SER A 164 -15.24 5.17 -3.89
N HIS A 165 -15.59 6.47 -3.87
CA HIS A 165 -15.92 7.20 -5.08
C HIS A 165 -14.75 7.30 -6.06
N VAL A 166 -13.51 7.46 -5.58
CA VAL A 166 -12.32 7.46 -6.46
C VAL A 166 -12.16 6.09 -7.13
N SER A 167 -12.21 5.00 -6.36
CA SER A 167 -12.04 3.65 -6.90
C SER A 167 -13.11 3.28 -7.94
N GLU A 168 -14.36 3.70 -7.70
CA GLU A 168 -15.47 3.47 -8.63
C GLU A 168 -15.33 4.31 -9.90
N LYS A 169 -15.02 5.61 -9.75
CA LYS A 169 -14.94 6.53 -10.87
C LYS A 169 -13.73 6.26 -11.77
N ALA A 170 -12.60 5.85 -11.18
CA ALA A 170 -11.38 5.47 -11.89
C ALA A 170 -11.35 4.00 -12.35
N ASP A 171 -12.30 3.19 -11.87
CA ASP A 171 -12.33 1.73 -12.01
C ASP A 171 -11.01 1.05 -11.64
N CYS A 172 -10.46 1.39 -10.47
CA CYS A 172 -9.21 0.83 -9.95
C CYS A 172 -9.43 0.09 -8.61
N GLY A 173 -8.39 -0.63 -8.15
CA GLY A 173 -8.40 -1.34 -6.88
C GLY A 173 -7.99 -0.49 -5.69
N ILE A 174 -8.20 -1.04 -4.49
CA ILE A 174 -7.79 -0.46 -3.21
C ILE A 174 -6.83 -1.42 -2.50
N LEU A 175 -5.70 -0.87 -2.07
CA LEU A 175 -4.81 -1.42 -1.07
C LEU A 175 -5.28 -0.80 0.23
N LEU A 176 -5.76 -1.62 1.15
CA LEU A 176 -6.27 -1.14 2.41
C LEU A 176 -5.21 -1.38 3.49
N ASP A 177 -4.48 -0.34 3.85
CA ASP A 177 -3.56 -0.39 4.98
C ASP A 177 -4.35 -0.29 6.28
N ILE A 178 -4.31 -1.37 7.06
CA ILE A 178 -5.04 -1.52 8.32
C ILE A 178 -4.40 -0.68 9.43
N ASN A 179 -3.08 -0.54 9.41
CA ASN A 179 -2.36 0.33 10.32
C ASN A 179 -2.76 1.79 10.08
N ASN A 180 -2.82 2.24 8.83
CA ASN A 180 -3.22 3.61 8.48
C ASN A 180 -4.62 3.95 8.95
N ILE A 181 -5.58 3.03 8.81
CA ILE A 181 -6.93 3.22 9.33
C ILE A 181 -6.90 3.34 10.87
N PHE A 182 -6.11 2.51 11.54
CA PHE A 182 -5.98 2.56 13.01
C PHE A 182 -5.38 3.89 13.46
N VAL A 183 -4.28 4.34 12.83
CA VAL A 183 -3.61 5.62 13.11
C VAL A 183 -4.57 6.78 12.90
N SER A 184 -5.25 6.84 11.75
CA SER A 184 -6.23 7.89 11.46
C SER A 184 -7.40 7.86 12.44
N GLY A 185 -7.92 6.67 12.78
CA GLY A 185 -9.01 6.51 13.74
C GLY A 185 -8.67 7.05 15.13
N PHE A 186 -7.45 6.78 15.61
CA PHE A 186 -6.96 7.35 16.86
C PHE A 186 -6.79 8.86 16.78
N ASN A 187 -6.15 9.37 15.72
CA ASN A 187 -5.82 10.79 15.58
C ASN A 187 -7.05 11.69 15.34
N HIS A 188 -8.10 11.14 14.72
CA HIS A 188 -9.31 11.86 14.35
C HIS A 188 -10.55 11.47 15.17
N ASP A 189 -10.39 10.63 16.20
CA ASP A 189 -11.45 10.19 17.12
C ASP A 189 -12.65 9.53 16.40
N PHE A 190 -12.36 8.60 15.47
CA PHE A 190 -13.36 7.76 14.83
C PHE A 190 -13.06 6.27 15.01
N ASP A 191 -14.10 5.43 14.96
CA ASP A 191 -13.95 3.97 15.03
C ASP A 191 -13.40 3.41 13.71
N PRO A 192 -12.18 2.80 13.68
CA PRO A 192 -11.62 2.15 12.49
C PRO A 192 -12.54 1.15 11.81
N LYS A 193 -13.41 0.48 12.57
CA LYS A 193 -14.39 -0.48 12.04
C LYS A 193 -15.45 0.21 11.17
N THR A 194 -15.74 1.48 11.42
CA THR A 194 -16.62 2.29 10.56
C THR A 194 -16.01 2.44 9.18
N TYR A 195 -14.71 2.76 9.08
CA TYR A 195 -14.01 2.86 7.80
C TYR A 195 -14.12 1.55 7.01
N ILE A 196 -13.72 0.44 7.65
CA ILE A 196 -13.69 -0.90 7.05
C ILE A 196 -15.07 -1.36 6.58
N ASN A 197 -16.14 -1.03 7.33
CA ASN A 197 -17.50 -1.40 6.96
C ASN A 197 -18.02 -0.69 5.71
N ASN A 198 -17.48 0.48 5.38
CA ASN A 198 -18.02 1.36 4.34
C ASN A 198 -17.20 1.38 3.04
N VAL A 199 -16.01 0.76 3.00
CA VAL A 199 -15.23 0.63 1.75
C VAL A 199 -15.76 -0.49 0.83
N PRO A 200 -15.62 -0.38 -0.51
CA PRO A 200 -16.12 -1.35 -1.47
C PRO A 200 -15.32 -2.66 -1.41
N LYS A 201 -15.90 -3.67 -0.77
CA LYS A 201 -15.25 -4.96 -0.48
C LYS A 201 -14.77 -5.72 -1.72
N ASP A 202 -15.45 -5.53 -2.84
CA ASP A 202 -15.12 -6.12 -4.14
C ASP A 202 -13.90 -5.46 -4.81
N ARG A 203 -13.53 -4.25 -4.37
CA ARG A 203 -12.38 -3.48 -4.88
C ARG A 203 -11.17 -3.50 -3.97
N VAL A 204 -11.28 -3.98 -2.74
CA VAL A 204 -10.12 -4.19 -1.85
C VAL A 204 -9.41 -5.47 -2.25
N LEU A 205 -8.15 -5.35 -2.70
CA LEU A 205 -7.39 -6.46 -3.32
C LEU A 205 -6.10 -6.78 -2.56
N GLN A 206 -5.61 -5.84 -1.76
CA GLN A 206 -4.42 -6.00 -0.95
C GLN A 206 -4.64 -5.38 0.43
N PHE A 207 -4.06 -5.99 1.46
CA PHE A 207 -3.86 -5.39 2.77
C PHE A 207 -2.40 -5.13 3.03
N HIS A 208 -2.13 -4.02 3.68
CA HIS A 208 -0.90 -3.82 4.44
C HIS A 208 -1.23 -3.90 5.94
N ILE A 209 -0.28 -4.47 6.67
CA ILE A 209 -0.23 -4.44 8.13
C ILE A 209 1.18 -4.04 8.54
N ALA A 210 1.26 -3.06 9.44
CA ALA A 210 2.51 -2.47 9.89
C ALA A 210 2.41 -2.06 11.36
N GLY A 211 3.56 -1.75 11.96
CA GLY A 211 3.60 -1.11 13.28
C GLY A 211 3.78 0.39 13.18
N HIS A 212 3.47 1.07 14.28
CA HIS A 212 3.48 2.53 14.35
C HIS A 212 4.06 3.00 15.69
N LYS A 213 4.35 4.31 15.76
CA LYS A 213 4.91 4.94 16.95
C LYS A 213 3.87 5.75 17.70
N ASP A 214 3.53 5.30 18.89
CA ASP A 214 2.63 5.99 19.80
C ASP A 214 3.36 7.12 20.55
N LYS A 215 2.82 8.34 20.47
CA LYS A 215 3.34 9.55 21.13
C LYS A 215 2.48 9.97 22.31
N GLY A 216 1.51 9.15 22.71
CA GLY A 216 0.54 9.40 23.79
C GLY A 216 -0.62 10.31 23.36
N THR A 217 -0.34 11.43 22.71
CA THR A 217 -1.39 12.37 22.24
C THR A 217 -1.76 12.20 20.77
N TYR A 218 -0.93 11.51 19.99
CA TYR A 218 -1.17 11.13 18.61
C TYR A 218 -0.34 9.87 18.32
N ILE A 219 -0.72 9.15 17.27
CA ILE A 219 0.06 8.05 16.73
C ILE A 219 0.71 8.53 15.44
N LEU A 220 2.01 8.26 15.29
CA LEU A 220 2.77 8.49 14.07
C LEU A 220 2.89 7.18 13.31
N ASP A 221 2.47 7.23 12.07
CA ASP A 221 2.65 6.16 11.11
C ASP A 221 4.10 6.11 10.60
N SER A 222 4.89 5.21 11.18
CA SER A 222 6.34 5.20 11.01
C SER A 222 6.92 3.90 10.49
N HIS A 223 6.13 2.82 10.48
CA HIS A 223 6.48 1.52 9.90
C HIS A 223 7.86 1.01 10.36
N ASP A 224 8.20 1.30 11.62
CA ASP A 224 9.51 1.06 12.25
C ASP A 224 9.41 0.26 13.56
N HIS A 225 8.20 -0.16 13.95
CA HIS A 225 7.97 -0.94 15.17
C HIS A 225 7.22 -2.23 14.86
N GLU A 226 7.29 -3.20 15.79
CA GLU A 226 6.45 -4.40 15.78
C GLU A 226 4.97 -4.04 15.65
N ILE A 227 4.22 -4.86 14.91
CA ILE A 227 2.77 -4.68 14.80
C ILE A 227 2.14 -4.87 16.19
N ARG A 228 1.48 -3.82 16.68
CA ARG A 228 0.85 -3.82 18.00
C ARG A 228 -0.42 -4.66 18.03
N ASP A 229 -0.76 -5.15 19.23
CA ASP A 229 -1.93 -6.02 19.44
C ASP A 229 -3.24 -5.38 18.96
N GLU A 230 -3.39 -4.06 19.10
CA GLU A 230 -4.60 -3.36 18.66
C GLU A 230 -4.77 -3.38 17.13
N VAL A 231 -3.66 -3.38 16.38
CA VAL A 231 -3.66 -3.52 14.91
C VAL A 231 -3.93 -4.97 14.53
N TRP A 232 -3.37 -5.95 15.26
CA TRP A 232 -3.70 -7.36 15.08
C TRP A 232 -5.19 -7.65 15.31
N ASP A 233 -5.78 -7.05 16.35
CA ASP A 233 -7.20 -7.17 16.67
C ASP A 233 -8.08 -6.57 15.54
N LEU A 234 -7.69 -5.40 15.03
CA LEU A 234 -8.38 -4.77 13.91
C LEU A 234 -8.28 -5.62 12.64
N TYR A 235 -7.08 -6.12 12.32
CA TYR A 235 -6.84 -7.00 11.19
C TYR A 235 -7.64 -8.31 11.29
N SER A 236 -7.62 -8.96 12.46
CA SER A 236 -8.39 -10.18 12.74
C SER A 236 -9.88 -9.97 12.48
N TRP A 237 -10.39 -8.81 12.88
CA TRP A 237 -11.78 -8.44 12.65
C TRP A 237 -12.07 -8.06 11.18
N ALA A 238 -11.14 -7.39 10.50
CA ALA A 238 -11.28 -6.90 9.13
C ALA A 238 -11.22 -8.03 8.09
N ALA A 239 -10.16 -8.86 8.15
CA ALA A 239 -9.84 -9.92 7.21
C ALA A 239 -11.04 -10.77 6.70
N PRO A 240 -11.87 -11.37 7.58
CA PRO A 240 -12.95 -12.26 7.15
C PRO A 240 -14.06 -11.53 6.36
N GLN A 241 -14.12 -10.20 6.44
CA GLN A 241 -15.17 -9.42 5.79
C GLN A 241 -14.95 -9.23 4.29
N PHE A 242 -13.71 -9.39 3.81
CA PHE A 242 -13.31 -9.12 2.42
C PHE A 242 -13.11 -10.38 1.60
N GLY A 243 -13.21 -11.56 2.21
CA GLY A 243 -12.79 -12.82 1.59
C GLY A 243 -11.30 -12.79 1.27
N GLU A 244 -10.90 -13.54 0.25
CA GLU A 244 -9.52 -13.67 -0.20
C GLU A 244 -8.91 -12.31 -0.62
N VAL A 245 -7.86 -11.89 0.10
CA VAL A 245 -7.12 -10.64 -0.10
C VAL A 245 -5.64 -10.94 0.13
N SER A 246 -4.77 -10.48 -0.76
CA SER A 246 -3.31 -10.61 -0.58
C SER A 246 -2.87 -9.74 0.59
N VAL A 247 -2.05 -10.25 1.51
CA VAL A 247 -1.63 -9.52 2.72
C VAL A 247 -0.13 -9.32 2.69
N LEU A 248 0.31 -8.10 2.92
CA LEU A 248 1.71 -7.76 3.10
C LEU A 248 1.96 -7.33 4.54
N LEU A 249 3.04 -7.85 5.12
CA LEU A 249 3.66 -7.22 6.29
C LEU A 249 4.67 -6.16 5.83
N GLU A 250 4.46 -4.93 6.28
CA GLU A 250 5.33 -3.80 5.96
C GLU A 250 6.23 -3.39 7.14
N ARG A 251 7.51 -3.18 6.82
CA ARG A 251 8.54 -2.65 7.72
C ARG A 251 9.56 -1.86 6.90
N ASP A 252 9.60 -0.55 7.11
CA ASP A 252 10.39 0.39 6.29
C ASP A 252 11.62 0.95 6.97
N ASP A 253 11.58 1.05 8.29
CA ASP A 253 12.72 1.51 9.10
C ASP A 253 12.88 0.61 10.33
N ASP A 254 14.00 0.76 11.05
CA ASP A 254 14.42 -0.11 12.16
C ASP A 254 14.20 -1.61 11.86
N ILE A 255 14.63 -2.00 10.65
CA ILE A 255 14.28 -3.29 10.06
C ILE A 255 14.94 -4.42 10.86
N PRO A 256 14.16 -5.34 11.46
CA PRO A 256 14.71 -6.42 12.28
C PRO A 256 15.31 -7.54 11.39
N PRO A 257 16.02 -8.50 11.99
CA PRO A 257 16.42 -9.73 11.31
C PRO A 257 15.25 -10.42 10.58
N LEU A 258 15.54 -11.03 9.42
CA LEU A 258 14.51 -11.69 8.62
C LEU A 258 13.68 -12.74 9.38
N PRO A 259 14.25 -13.59 10.28
CA PRO A 259 13.46 -14.54 11.05
C PRO A 259 12.32 -13.91 11.86
N ASP A 260 12.53 -12.71 12.42
CA ASP A 260 11.54 -12.03 13.23
C ASP A 260 10.34 -11.58 12.36
N LEU A 261 10.63 -11.08 11.15
CA LEU A 261 9.59 -10.75 10.18
C LEU A 261 8.84 -11.98 9.66
N LEU A 262 9.52 -13.11 9.50
CA LEU A 262 8.88 -14.36 9.11
C LEU A 262 7.94 -14.88 10.21
N ASP A 263 8.31 -14.70 11.48
CA ASP A 263 7.45 -15.04 12.62
C ASP A 263 6.20 -14.14 12.67
N GLU A 264 6.33 -12.83 12.45
CA GLU A 264 5.18 -11.93 12.33
C GLU A 264 4.29 -12.28 11.10
N LEU A 265 4.90 -12.67 9.98
CA LEU A 265 4.15 -13.12 8.79
C LEU A 265 3.35 -14.41 9.07
N ILE A 266 3.91 -15.34 9.84
CA ILE A 266 3.21 -16.54 10.31
C ILE A 266 2.03 -16.13 11.21
N LYS A 267 2.22 -15.16 12.12
CA LYS A 267 1.13 -14.62 12.96
C LYS A 267 0.01 -14.03 12.11
N ALA A 268 0.32 -13.29 11.05
CA ALA A 268 -0.69 -12.77 10.12
C ALA A 268 -1.52 -13.90 9.48
N LYS A 269 -0.85 -14.94 8.98
CA LYS A 269 -1.50 -16.11 8.40
C LYS A 269 -2.40 -16.85 9.38
N GLN A 270 -1.96 -17.03 10.62
CA GLN A 270 -2.76 -17.66 11.67
C GLN A 270 -3.99 -16.82 12.02
N THR A 271 -3.82 -15.50 12.12
CA THR A 271 -4.90 -14.56 12.45
C THR A 271 -6.00 -14.56 11.38
N TYR A 272 -5.61 -14.66 10.10
CA TYR A 272 -6.53 -14.80 8.97
C TYR A 272 -7.27 -16.14 8.96
N ALA A 273 -6.59 -17.24 9.30
CA ALA A 273 -7.15 -18.59 9.27
C ALA A 273 -8.15 -18.88 10.42
N ILE A 274 -8.04 -18.16 11.54
CA ILE A 274 -8.97 -18.32 12.68
C ILE A 274 -10.36 -17.73 12.37
N THR A 275 -10.44 -16.84 11.39
CA THR A 275 -11.65 -16.05 11.09
C THR A 275 -12.30 -16.36 9.75
N SER A 276 -11.61 -17.13 8.88
CA SER A 276 -12.09 -17.64 7.59
C SER A 276 -12.89 -18.94 7.73
#